data_AF-A0A955N121-F1
#
_entry.id   AF-A0A955N121-F1
#
_cell.length_a   1.000
_cell.length_b   1.000
_cell.length_c   1.000
_cell.angle_alpha   90.00
_cell.angle_beta   90.00
_cell.angle_gamma   90.00
#
_symmetry.space_group_name_H-M   'P 1'
#
loop_
_entity.id
_entity.type
_entity.pdbx_description
1 polymer ?
#
loop_
_entity_poly.entity_id
_entity_poly.type
_entity_poly.pdbx_seq_one_letter_code
_entity_poly.pdbx_strand_id
1 'polypeptide(L)'
;LVESNGRFLKYCSEGGHLVVFYHKTFEWNDQDPPLAPLPLLLSRNRITDENAPVQILDPDHPILNWPNKIGPSDWEGWVQERGLYFPGEYDKGYDEIVAFTDPNEQPLRSGILSAKVGKGTYVYTSLVFYRELKALVPGAYRLFANLISYGHGG
;
A
#
# COMPACT_ATOMS: atom_id res chain seq x y z
N LEU A 1 -3.45 -15.92 10.25
CA LEU A 1 -3.66 -14.46 10.04
C LEU A 1 -5.14 -14.11 10.14
N VAL A 2 -6.00 -14.77 9.35
CA VAL A 2 -7.48 -14.59 9.34
C VAL A 2 -8.10 -14.70 10.74
N GLU A 3 -7.78 -15.76 11.51
CA GLU A 3 -8.33 -15.94 12.87
C GLU A 3 -8.01 -14.79 13.85
N SER A 4 -6.96 -14.02 13.57
CA SER A 4 -6.56 -12.88 14.40
C SER A 4 -6.96 -11.53 13.81
N ASN A 5 -7.61 -11.51 12.63
CA ASN A 5 -7.93 -10.28 11.91
C ASN A 5 -8.71 -9.27 12.76
N GLY A 6 -9.72 -9.75 13.50
CA GLY A 6 -10.49 -8.90 14.41
C GLY A 6 -9.62 -8.20 15.47
N ARG A 7 -8.54 -8.84 15.94
CA ARG A 7 -7.59 -8.21 16.88
C ARG A 7 -6.73 -7.15 16.21
N PHE A 8 -6.34 -7.33 14.94
CA PHE A 8 -5.60 -6.31 14.20
C PHE A 8 -6.45 -5.09 13.88
N LEU A 9 -7.70 -5.30 13.46
CA LEU A 9 -8.63 -4.20 13.21
C LEU A 9 -9.01 -3.46 14.51
N LYS A 10 -9.14 -4.19 15.63
CA LYS A 10 -9.31 -3.57 16.95
C LYS A 10 -8.08 -2.76 17.37
N TYR A 11 -6.88 -3.31 17.21
CA TYR A 11 -5.63 -2.59 17.49
C TYR A 11 -5.57 -1.29 16.69
N CYS A 12 -5.90 -1.34 15.40
CA CYS A 12 -5.98 -0.18 14.54
C CYS A 12 -7.01 0.85 15.06
N SER A 13 -8.25 0.43 15.35
CA SER A 13 -9.29 1.35 15.83
C SER A 13 -8.96 2.01 17.18
N GLU A 14 -8.17 1.35 18.03
CA GLU A 14 -7.72 1.84 19.33
C GLU A 14 -6.49 2.77 19.28
N GLY A 15 -5.95 3.07 18.09
CA GLY A 15 -4.79 3.98 17.92
C GLY A 15 -3.57 3.34 17.28
N GLY A 16 -3.65 2.04 16.99
CA GLY A 16 -2.58 1.31 16.32
C GLY A 16 -2.42 1.69 14.85
N HIS A 17 -1.21 1.49 14.34
CA HIS A 17 -0.90 1.64 12.92
C HIS A 17 -0.69 0.27 12.28
N LEU A 18 -1.49 -0.04 11.26
CA LEU A 18 -1.46 -1.33 10.58
C LEU A 18 -1.09 -1.14 9.10
N VAL A 19 0.03 -1.76 8.69
CA VAL A 19 0.46 -1.81 7.29
C VAL A 19 0.24 -3.22 6.76
N VAL A 20 -0.53 -3.33 5.69
CA VAL A 20 -0.92 -4.60 5.06
C VAL A 20 -0.39 -4.63 3.64
N PHE A 21 0.40 -5.67 3.36
CA PHE A 21 0.96 -5.91 2.03
C PHE A 21 -0.05 -6.65 1.14
N TYR A 22 0.29 -6.78 -0.14
CA TYR A 22 -0.58 -7.39 -1.12
C TYR A 22 -0.99 -8.83 -0.73
N HIS A 23 -2.19 -9.20 -1.14
CA HIS A 23 -2.72 -10.57 -1.06
C HIS A 23 -3.22 -11.00 -2.43
N LYS A 24 -3.37 -12.30 -2.67
CA LYS A 24 -4.09 -12.79 -3.85
C LYS A 24 -5.59 -12.62 -3.66
N THR A 25 -6.35 -12.52 -4.75
CA THR A 25 -7.81 -12.29 -4.68
C THR A 25 -8.54 -13.33 -3.83
N PHE A 26 -8.18 -14.61 -3.93
CA PHE A 26 -8.84 -15.69 -3.15
C PHE A 26 -8.42 -15.72 -1.67
N GLU A 27 -7.31 -15.07 -1.30
CA GLU A 27 -6.87 -14.93 0.09
C GLU A 27 -7.63 -13.80 0.80
N TRP A 28 -8.25 -12.90 0.02
CA TRP A 28 -8.81 -11.64 0.51
C TRP A 28 -10.31 -11.51 0.28
N ASN A 29 -10.78 -11.65 -0.96
CA ASN A 29 -12.15 -11.30 -1.35
C ASN A 29 -13.21 -12.24 -0.76
N ASP A 30 -12.81 -13.49 -0.50
CA ASP A 30 -13.72 -14.54 -0.01
C ASP A 30 -13.75 -14.62 1.53
N GLN A 31 -13.22 -13.62 2.23
CA GLN A 31 -13.14 -13.61 3.69
C GLN A 31 -14.39 -12.97 4.32
N ASP A 32 -14.97 -13.68 5.30
CA ASP A 32 -16.07 -13.21 6.13
C ASP A 32 -15.71 -13.43 7.62
N PRO A 33 -15.54 -12.37 8.43
CA PRO A 33 -15.68 -10.96 8.06
C PRO A 33 -14.55 -10.46 7.14
N PRO A 34 -14.75 -9.33 6.41
CA PRO A 34 -13.72 -8.72 5.58
C PRO A 34 -12.42 -8.41 6.35
N LEU A 35 -11.29 -8.49 5.65
CA LEU A 35 -9.97 -8.26 6.24
C LEU A 35 -9.63 -6.78 6.45
N ALA A 36 -10.21 -5.89 5.66
CA ALA A 36 -10.03 -4.45 5.79
C ALA A 36 -11.13 -3.79 6.63
N PRO A 37 -10.83 -2.64 7.27
CA PRO A 37 -11.78 -1.88 8.09
C PRO A 37 -12.84 -1.15 7.25
N LEU A 38 -12.54 -0.85 5.98
CA LEU A 38 -13.47 -0.31 5.00
C LEU A 38 -13.53 -1.26 3.80
N PRO A 39 -14.61 -1.24 2.99
CA PRO A 39 -14.70 -2.03 1.77
C PRO A 39 -13.45 -1.89 0.89
N LEU A 40 -12.85 -3.03 0.55
CA LEU A 40 -11.68 -3.12 -0.31
C LEU A 40 -11.70 -4.50 -0.96
N LEU A 41 -11.82 -4.55 -2.29
CA LEU A 41 -11.85 -5.77 -3.09
C LEU A 41 -10.67 -5.77 -4.06
N LEU A 42 -9.91 -6.86 -4.05
CA LEU A 42 -8.75 -7.02 -4.90
C LEU A 42 -9.15 -7.44 -6.29
N SER A 43 -8.51 -6.83 -7.29
CA SER A 43 -8.53 -7.30 -8.67
C SER A 43 -7.30 -8.19 -8.95
N ARG A 44 -7.20 -8.70 -10.17
CA ARG A 44 -5.98 -9.37 -10.66
C ARG A 44 -5.04 -8.42 -11.40
N ASN A 45 -5.31 -7.12 -11.37
CA ASN A 45 -4.48 -6.12 -12.03
C ASN A 45 -3.12 -6.03 -11.35
N ARG A 46 -2.09 -5.79 -12.16
CA ARG A 46 -0.68 -5.76 -11.78
C ARG A 46 -0.02 -4.61 -12.53
N ILE A 47 1.16 -4.22 -12.07
CA ILE A 47 2.06 -3.35 -12.82
C ILE A 47 3.31 -4.18 -13.06
N THR A 48 3.42 -4.70 -14.27
CA THR A 48 4.39 -5.70 -14.67
C THR A 48 5.71 -5.09 -15.14
N ASP A 49 5.68 -3.86 -15.64
CA ASP A 49 6.89 -3.12 -15.99
C ASP A 49 7.53 -2.54 -14.71
N GLU A 50 8.73 -3.00 -14.39
CA GLU A 50 9.53 -2.48 -13.28
C GLU A 50 9.93 -1.01 -13.48
N ASN A 51 9.93 -0.53 -14.73
CA ASN A 51 10.18 0.87 -15.07
C ASN A 51 8.90 1.69 -15.23
N ALA A 52 7.72 1.12 -14.93
CA ALA A 52 6.46 1.84 -14.99
C ALA A 52 6.55 3.15 -14.18
N PRO A 53 6.17 4.29 -14.78
CA PRO A 53 6.25 5.57 -14.11
C PRO A 53 5.30 5.60 -12.91
N VAL A 54 5.81 6.11 -11.79
CA VAL A 54 4.99 6.44 -10.62
C VAL A 54 4.37 7.83 -10.80
N GLN A 55 3.10 7.94 -10.46
CA GLN A 55 2.42 9.22 -10.27
C GLN A 55 2.16 9.40 -8.77
N ILE A 56 2.69 10.49 -8.21
CA ILE A 56 2.37 10.89 -6.84
C ILE A 56 1.00 11.58 -6.85
N LEU A 57 0.03 11.02 -6.14
CA LEU A 57 -1.35 11.52 -6.09
C LEU A 57 -1.57 12.50 -4.94
N ASP A 58 -0.95 12.24 -3.79
CA ASP A 58 -0.96 13.12 -2.62
C ASP A 58 0.48 13.41 -2.19
N PRO A 59 1.12 14.45 -2.75
CA PRO A 59 2.53 14.77 -2.48
C PRO A 59 2.81 15.26 -1.06
N ASP A 60 1.79 15.77 -0.37
CA ASP A 60 1.90 16.29 1.00
C ASP A 60 1.60 15.22 2.05
N HIS A 61 1.13 14.02 1.63
CA HIS A 61 0.85 12.93 2.56
C HIS A 61 2.09 12.57 3.40
N PRO A 62 1.98 12.43 4.73
CA PRO A 62 3.18 12.23 5.55
C PRO A 62 3.90 10.89 5.29
N ILE A 63 3.22 9.87 4.77
CA ILE A 63 3.86 8.62 4.27
C ILE A 63 4.95 8.91 3.22
N LEU A 64 4.85 9.98 2.43
CA LEU A 64 5.88 10.35 1.46
C LEU A 64 6.91 11.33 2.01
N ASN A 65 6.73 11.83 3.23
CA ASN A 65 7.53 12.94 3.74
C ASN A 65 8.23 12.68 5.08
N TRP A 66 7.94 11.58 5.79
CA TRP A 66 8.59 11.26 7.06
C TRP A 66 8.72 9.75 7.33
N PRO A 67 9.86 9.28 7.90
CA PRO A 67 11.07 10.04 8.25
C PRO A 67 11.93 10.42 7.05
N ASN A 68 11.66 9.87 5.87
CA ASN A 68 12.35 10.22 4.64
C ASN A 68 11.43 11.02 3.73
N LYS A 69 11.96 12.05 3.06
CA LYS A 69 11.28 12.63 1.91
C LYS A 69 11.48 11.72 0.71
N ILE A 70 10.39 11.18 0.18
CA ILE A 70 10.36 10.29 -0.97
C ILE A 70 10.27 11.14 -2.24
N GLY A 71 11.19 10.92 -3.16
CA GLY A 71 11.25 11.61 -4.44
C GLY A 71 11.39 10.64 -5.62
N PRO A 72 11.53 11.17 -6.85
CA PRO A 72 11.63 10.34 -8.06
C PRO A 72 12.70 9.24 -7.98
N SER A 73 13.87 9.54 -7.39
CA SER A 73 14.97 8.58 -7.26
C SER A 73 14.67 7.39 -6.35
N ASP A 74 13.70 7.49 -5.44
CA ASP A 74 13.30 6.37 -4.58
C ASP A 74 12.54 5.26 -5.35
N TRP A 75 12.15 5.56 -6.59
CA TRP A 75 11.48 4.64 -7.49
C TRP A 75 12.44 4.03 -8.52
N GLU A 76 13.70 4.42 -8.54
CA GLU A 76 14.71 3.88 -9.46
C GLU A 76 15.26 2.52 -8.97
N GLY A 77 15.68 1.68 -9.93
CA GLY A 77 16.34 0.40 -9.64
C GLY A 77 15.44 -0.67 -9.02
N TRP A 78 14.12 -0.48 -9.06
CA TRP A 78 13.16 -1.53 -8.69
C TRP A 78 13.29 -2.73 -9.63
N VAL A 79 13.08 -3.93 -9.10
CA VAL A 79 13.29 -5.17 -9.85
C VAL A 79 12.03 -6.01 -9.92
N GLN A 80 11.67 -6.37 -11.15
CA GLN A 80 10.55 -7.24 -11.45
C GLN A 80 9.20 -6.75 -10.88
N GLU A 81 8.45 -6.04 -11.73
CA GLU A 81 7.10 -5.53 -11.46
C GLU A 81 7.10 -4.41 -10.39
N ARG A 82 6.10 -3.51 -10.39
CA ARG A 82 5.92 -2.54 -9.28
C ARG A 82 4.96 -3.05 -8.22
N GLY A 83 3.95 -3.80 -8.63
CA GLY A 83 2.88 -4.16 -7.72
C GLY A 83 1.95 -5.24 -8.25
N LEU A 84 1.25 -5.88 -7.31
CA LEU A 84 0.40 -7.03 -7.55
C LEU A 84 -0.96 -6.86 -6.91
N TYR A 85 -1.98 -7.45 -7.56
CA TYR A 85 -3.33 -7.57 -7.05
C TYR A 85 -3.87 -6.24 -6.52
N PHE A 86 -3.84 -5.21 -7.39
CA PHE A 86 -4.32 -3.89 -7.04
C PHE A 86 -5.82 -3.93 -6.67
N PRO A 87 -6.23 -3.25 -5.58
CA PRO A 87 -7.65 -3.03 -5.30
C PRO A 87 -8.38 -2.48 -6.52
N GLY A 88 -9.41 -3.19 -6.97
CA GLY A 88 -10.25 -2.77 -8.10
C GLY A 88 -11.44 -1.93 -7.67
N GLU A 89 -11.95 -2.21 -6.47
CA GLU A 89 -13.06 -1.51 -5.84
C GLU A 89 -12.72 -1.28 -4.38
N TYR A 90 -12.91 -0.05 -3.89
CA TYR A 90 -12.64 0.30 -2.50
C TYR A 90 -13.41 1.55 -2.10
N ASP A 91 -13.58 1.72 -0.79
CA ASP A 91 -14.30 2.84 -0.21
C ASP A 91 -13.60 4.19 -0.43
N LYS A 92 -14.38 5.28 -0.48
CA LYS A 92 -13.84 6.64 -0.65
C LYS A 92 -13.12 7.18 0.59
N GLY A 93 -13.22 6.49 1.72
CA GLY A 93 -12.46 6.79 2.93
C GLY A 93 -10.96 6.47 2.84
N TYR A 94 -10.50 5.88 1.73
CA TYR A 94 -9.09 5.71 1.44
C TYR A 94 -8.49 6.90 0.70
N ASP A 95 -7.40 7.43 1.23
CA ASP A 95 -6.49 8.34 0.54
C ASP A 95 -5.65 7.53 -0.45
N GLU A 96 -5.67 7.93 -1.72
CA GLU A 96 -4.82 7.37 -2.79
C GLU A 96 -3.49 8.11 -2.81
N ILE A 97 -2.36 7.42 -2.55
CA ILE A 97 -1.07 8.11 -2.38
C ILE A 97 -0.20 8.03 -3.64
N VAL A 98 -0.17 6.87 -4.30
CA VAL A 98 0.60 6.65 -5.55
C VAL A 98 -0.17 5.82 -6.55
N ALA A 99 -0.05 6.20 -7.83
CA ALA A 99 -0.51 5.43 -8.96
C ALA A 99 0.65 4.97 -9.83
N PHE A 100 0.41 3.93 -10.62
CA PHE A 100 1.34 3.40 -11.62
C PHE A 100 0.58 3.10 -12.90
N THR A 101 1.26 3.19 -14.04
CA THR A 101 0.65 2.90 -15.35
C THR A 101 1.58 1.98 -16.14
N ASP A 102 1.13 0.77 -16.43
CA ASP A 102 1.81 -0.09 -17.41
C ASP A 102 1.59 0.46 -18.83
N PRO A 103 2.50 0.21 -19.79
CA PRO A 103 2.37 0.71 -21.16
C PRO A 103 1.04 0.29 -21.81
N ASN A 104 0.29 1.28 -22.31
CA ASN A 104 -1.02 1.13 -22.95
C ASN A 104 -2.16 0.68 -22.02
N GLU A 105 -1.96 0.69 -20.70
CA GLU A 105 -3.00 0.40 -19.71
C GLU A 105 -3.52 1.67 -19.02
N GLN A 106 -4.60 1.53 -18.25
CA GLN A 106 -5.12 2.61 -17.42
C GLN A 106 -4.31 2.71 -16.12
N PRO A 107 -4.14 3.92 -15.54
CA PRO A 107 -3.45 4.08 -14.27
C PRO A 107 -4.13 3.29 -13.14
N LEU A 108 -3.36 2.50 -12.40
CA LEU A 108 -3.79 1.85 -11.17
C LEU A 108 -3.43 2.73 -9.98
N ARG A 109 -4.46 3.35 -9.37
CA ARG A 109 -4.34 4.38 -8.33
C ARG A 109 -4.17 3.86 -6.91
N SER A 110 -4.40 2.56 -6.72
CA SER A 110 -4.38 1.90 -5.43
C SER A 110 -3.03 1.27 -5.08
N GLY A 111 -1.91 1.91 -5.48
CA GLY A 111 -0.57 1.41 -5.16
C GLY A 111 -0.28 1.46 -3.66
N ILE A 112 -0.72 2.54 -3.01
CA ILE A 112 -0.80 2.68 -1.57
C ILE A 112 -2.12 3.39 -1.26
N LEU A 113 -2.95 2.73 -0.43
CA LEU A 113 -4.20 3.26 0.11
C LEU A 113 -4.04 3.44 1.62
N SER A 114 -4.40 4.61 2.15
CA SER A 114 -4.37 4.91 3.59
C SER A 114 -5.76 5.30 4.06
N ALA A 115 -6.20 4.82 5.22
CA ALA A 115 -7.45 5.23 5.84
C ALA A 115 -7.28 5.45 7.35
N LYS A 116 -7.93 6.48 7.87
CA LYS A 116 -8.10 6.65 9.32
C LYS A 116 -9.20 5.72 9.82
N VAL A 117 -8.91 5.01 10.90
CA VAL A 117 -9.83 4.03 11.49
C VAL A 117 -9.86 4.25 12.99
N GLY A 118 -10.98 4.79 13.50
CA GLY A 118 -11.06 5.20 14.90
C GLY A 118 -9.96 6.20 15.23
N LYS A 119 -9.03 5.80 16.11
CA LYS A 119 -7.88 6.61 16.53
C LYS A 119 -6.58 6.29 15.77
N GLY A 120 -6.56 5.22 14.99
CA GLY A 120 -5.36 4.74 14.30
C GLY A 120 -5.48 4.82 12.79
N THR A 121 -4.57 4.11 12.12
CA THR A 121 -4.40 4.15 10.68
C THR A 121 -4.27 2.75 10.11
N TYR A 122 -4.95 2.54 9.00
CA TYR A 122 -4.82 1.35 8.17
C TYR A 122 -4.22 1.72 6.82
N VAL A 123 -3.13 1.06 6.43
CA VAL A 123 -2.50 1.22 5.12
C VAL A 123 -2.49 -0.11 4.39
N TYR A 124 -3.02 -0.12 3.18
CA TYR A 124 -2.87 -1.24 2.25
C TYR A 124 -1.92 -0.85 1.11
N THR A 125 -0.99 -1.72 0.75
CA THR A 125 -0.11 -1.49 -0.40
C THR A 125 0.01 -2.71 -1.29
N SER A 126 -0.13 -2.47 -2.60
CA SER A 126 0.05 -3.46 -3.65
C SER A 126 1.51 -3.62 -4.08
N LEU A 127 2.42 -2.80 -3.56
CA LEU A 127 3.82 -2.80 -3.94
C LEU A 127 4.52 -4.12 -3.58
N VAL A 128 5.43 -4.59 -4.45
CA VAL A 128 6.15 -5.86 -4.27
C VAL A 128 7.35 -5.75 -3.32
N PHE A 129 7.16 -5.16 -2.12
CA PHE A 129 8.24 -4.92 -1.16
C PHE A 129 9.14 -6.15 -0.90
N TYR A 130 8.59 -7.36 -0.87
CA TYR A 130 9.41 -8.56 -0.65
C TYR A 130 10.51 -8.76 -1.71
N ARG A 131 10.28 -8.33 -2.96
CA ARG A 131 11.28 -8.39 -4.04
C ARG A 131 12.30 -7.27 -3.85
N GLU A 132 11.81 -6.05 -3.70
CA GLU A 132 12.65 -4.86 -3.64
C GLU A 132 13.56 -4.85 -2.42
N LEU A 133 13.03 -5.24 -1.26
CA LEU A 133 13.81 -5.35 -0.03
C LEU A 133 14.87 -6.45 -0.17
N LYS A 134 14.53 -7.60 -0.77
CA LYS A 134 15.49 -8.68 -1.03
C LYS A 134 16.58 -8.26 -2.03
N ALA A 135 16.25 -7.40 -2.98
CA ALA A 135 17.16 -6.85 -3.98
C ALA A 135 17.96 -5.64 -3.48
N LEU A 136 17.79 -5.23 -2.22
CA LEU A 136 18.52 -4.12 -1.60
C LEU A 136 18.24 -2.75 -2.27
N VAL A 137 17.05 -2.56 -2.84
CA VAL A 137 16.67 -1.32 -3.53
C VAL A 137 16.53 -0.19 -2.51
N PRO A 138 17.40 0.83 -2.49
CA PRO A 138 17.46 1.80 -1.40
C PRO A 138 16.16 2.58 -1.18
N GLY A 139 15.49 2.97 -2.27
CA GLY A 139 14.22 3.69 -2.20
C GLY A 139 13.07 2.88 -1.61
N ALA A 140 13.03 1.57 -1.87
CA ALA A 140 12.05 0.68 -1.26
C ALA A 140 12.24 0.57 0.27
N TYR A 141 13.50 0.56 0.76
CA TYR A 141 13.76 0.62 2.20
C TYR A 141 13.32 1.94 2.82
N ARG A 142 13.57 3.08 2.16
CA ARG A 142 13.14 4.40 2.64
C ARG A 142 11.62 4.50 2.72
N LEU A 143 10.91 4.07 1.67
CA LEU A 143 9.45 4.05 1.66
C LEU A 143 8.89 3.07 2.69
N PHE A 144 9.48 1.88 2.84
CA PHE A 144 9.07 0.92 3.87
C PHE A 144 9.23 1.49 5.28
N ALA A 145 10.35 2.18 5.55
CA ALA A 145 10.55 2.88 6.82
C ALA A 145 9.47 3.93 7.07
N ASN A 146 9.11 4.74 6.07
CA ASN A 146 8.00 5.69 6.19
C ASN A 146 6.67 5.01 6.49
N LEU A 147 6.35 3.92 5.76
CA LEU A 147 5.12 3.17 5.96
C LEU A 147 4.99 2.67 7.40
N ILE A 148 6.03 2.08 7.98
CA ILE A 148 5.95 1.56 9.37
C ILE A 148 6.01 2.67 10.43
N SER A 149 6.63 3.81 10.11
CA SER A 149 6.76 4.92 11.05
C SER A 149 5.55 5.85 11.08
N TYR A 150 4.75 5.97 10.01
CA TYR A 150 3.66 6.96 9.84
C TYR A 150 2.78 7.19 11.08
N GLY A 151 2.32 6.14 11.78
CA GLY A 151 1.48 6.29 12.97
C GLY A 151 2.20 6.63 14.29
N HIS A 152 3.52 6.82 14.27
CA HIS A 152 4.35 7.13 15.45
C HIS A 152 4.99 8.52 15.38
N GLY A 153 4.83 9.25 14.27
CA GLY A 153 5.39 10.59 14.04
C GLY A 153 4.28 11.61 13.84
N GLY A 154 3.69 12.10 14.94
CA GLY A 154 2.66 13.14 14.96
C GLY A 154 2.13 13.37 16.36
#